data_AF-A0A6J3IRH3-F1
#
_entry.id   AF-A0A6J3IRH3-F1
#
_cell.length_a   1.000
_cell.length_b   1.000
_cell.length_c   1.000
_cell.angle_alpha   90.00
_cell.angle_beta   90.00
_cell.angle_gamma   90.00
#
_symmetry.space_group_name_H-M   'P 1'
#
loop_
_entity.id
_entity.type
_entity.pdbx_description
1 polymer ?
#
loop_
_entity_poly.entity_id
_entity_poly.type
_entity_poly.pdbx_seq_one_letter_code
_entity_poly.pdbx_strand_id
1 'polypeptide(L)'
;MNVGLETNRPEFHFPLTHVVAIIPGARSLTSSPEDDDRKVRRREKNRVAAQRSRKKQTQKADKLHEEYECLEQENTMLRREIGKLTEELKHLTEALKEHEKMCPLLLCPMNFVPVPPRPDPVAGCLPR
;
A
#
# COMPACT_ATOMS: atom_id res chain seq x y z
N MET A 1 38.81 -13.73 -0.61
CA MET A 1 37.75 -14.50 -1.26
C MET A 1 36.99 -13.55 -2.17
N ASN A 2 37.33 -13.54 -3.46
CA ASN A 2 36.65 -12.73 -4.46
C ASN A 2 35.43 -13.52 -4.97
N VAL A 3 34.23 -12.99 -4.81
CA VAL A 3 33.03 -13.50 -5.47
C VAL A 3 32.66 -12.52 -6.59
N GLY A 4 33.08 -12.86 -7.80
CA GLY A 4 32.73 -12.13 -9.01
C GLY A 4 31.24 -12.30 -9.30
N LEU A 5 30.53 -11.19 -9.41
CA LEU A 5 29.18 -11.15 -9.98
C LEU A 5 29.34 -11.10 -11.50
N GLU A 6 29.41 -12.27 -12.13
CA GLU A 6 29.22 -12.39 -13.58
C GLU A 6 27.76 -12.04 -13.90
N THR A 7 27.51 -10.77 -14.17
CA THR A 7 26.25 -10.32 -14.74
C THR A 7 26.18 -10.81 -16.18
N ASN A 8 25.49 -11.93 -16.38
CA ASN A 8 25.13 -12.46 -17.70
C ASN A 8 24.30 -11.40 -18.45
N ARG A 9 24.97 -10.60 -19.28
CA ARG A 9 24.32 -9.61 -20.15
C ARG A 9 23.97 -10.33 -21.45
N PRO A 10 22.69 -10.47 -21.82
CA PRO A 10 22.33 -11.12 -23.07
C PRO A 10 22.84 -10.29 -24.25
N GLU A 11 23.73 -10.86 -25.06
CA GLU A 11 24.18 -10.33 -26.35
C GLU A 11 23.01 -10.41 -27.35
N PHE A 12 22.12 -9.42 -27.29
CA PHE A 12 21.14 -9.20 -28.35
C PHE A 12 21.86 -8.63 -29.56
N HIS A 13 22.29 -9.52 -30.47
CA HIS A 13 22.77 -9.14 -31.78
C HIS A 13 21.59 -8.62 -32.61
N PHE A 14 21.28 -7.33 -32.46
CA PHE A 14 20.33 -6.65 -33.34
C PHE A 14 20.92 -6.64 -34.75
N PRO A 15 20.28 -7.27 -35.75
CA PRO A 15 20.76 -7.19 -37.12
C PRO A 15 20.82 -5.71 -37.52
N LEU A 16 21.88 -5.30 -38.22
CA LEU A 16 21.94 -4.01 -38.91
C LEU A 16 20.92 -3.98 -40.06
N THR A 17 19.65 -4.12 -39.75
CA THR A 17 18.57 -3.65 -40.61
C THR A 17 18.64 -2.14 -40.52
N HIS A 18 19.19 -1.50 -41.55
CA HIS A 18 19.12 -0.08 -41.85
C HIS A 18 18.23 0.69 -40.87
N VAL A 19 18.80 1.12 -39.74
CA VAL A 19 18.30 2.31 -39.09
C VAL A 19 18.73 3.41 -40.04
N VAL A 20 17.89 3.67 -41.05
CA VAL A 20 17.86 4.98 -41.67
C VAL A 20 17.73 5.91 -40.48
N ALA A 21 18.85 6.55 -40.11
CA ALA A 21 18.80 7.64 -39.18
C ALA A 21 17.79 8.59 -39.79
N ILE A 22 16.60 8.69 -39.18
CA ILE A 22 15.74 9.83 -39.40
C ILE A 22 16.53 10.97 -38.79
N ILE A 23 17.45 11.54 -39.58
CA ILE A 23 18.04 12.84 -39.31
C ILE A 23 16.83 13.76 -39.26
N PRO A 24 16.44 14.31 -38.09
CA PRO A 24 15.28 15.16 -38.03
C PRO A 24 15.69 16.51 -38.63
N GLY A 25 15.56 16.60 -39.95
CA GLY A 25 15.85 17.78 -40.74
C GLY A 25 17.35 18.04 -40.93
N ALA A 26 17.80 17.97 -42.18
CA ALA A 26 18.73 18.97 -42.64
C ALA A 26 18.13 20.35 -42.30
N ARG A 27 18.56 20.95 -41.18
CA ARG A 27 18.23 22.33 -40.87
C ARG A 27 18.93 23.17 -41.92
N SER A 28 18.15 23.84 -42.76
CA SER A 28 18.57 25.05 -43.44
C SER A 28 19.40 25.89 -42.46
N LEU A 29 20.62 26.26 -42.85
CA LEU A 29 21.54 27.12 -42.08
C LEU A 29 21.05 28.58 -41.99
N THR A 30 19.73 28.78 -42.09
CA THR A 30 19.06 30.07 -42.04
C THR A 30 17.78 29.89 -41.22
N SER A 31 17.90 29.64 -39.91
CA SER A 31 16.77 29.93 -39.01
C SER A 31 16.66 31.44 -38.93
N SER A 32 15.54 31.98 -39.42
CA SER A 32 15.18 33.38 -39.15
C SER A 32 15.21 33.60 -37.64
N PRO A 33 15.55 34.79 -37.12
CA PRO A 33 15.47 35.08 -35.68
C PRO A 33 14.15 34.62 -35.02
N GLU A 34 13.05 34.64 -35.78
CA GLU A 34 11.72 34.16 -35.38
C GLU A 34 11.65 32.64 -35.11
N ASP A 35 12.44 31.82 -35.81
CA ASP A 35 12.51 30.37 -35.61
C ASP A 35 13.25 30.00 -34.31
N ASP A 36 14.27 30.78 -33.95
CA ASP A 36 14.99 30.61 -32.70
C ASP A 36 14.12 31.01 -31.50
N ASP A 37 13.35 32.09 -31.61
CA ASP A 37 12.35 32.47 -30.61
C ASP A 37 11.29 31.38 -30.41
N ARG A 38 10.76 30.80 -31.50
CA ARG A 38 9.82 29.68 -31.43
C ARG A 38 10.43 28.47 -30.71
N LYS A 39 11.70 28.16 -30.97
CA LYS A 39 12.43 27.06 -30.33
C LYS A 39 12.66 27.31 -28.85
N VAL A 40 13.01 28.53 -28.45
CA VAL A 40 13.15 28.94 -27.04
C VAL A 40 11.81 28.79 -26.32
N ARG A 41 10.71 29.30 -26.91
CA ARG A 41 9.36 29.16 -26.33
C ARG A 41 8.95 27.69 -26.19
N ARG A 42 9.30 26.83 -27.13
CA ARG A 42 9.03 25.37 -27.05
C ARG A 42 9.82 24.71 -25.92
N ARG A 43 11.11 25.02 -25.79
CA ARG A 43 11.96 24.50 -24.71
C ARG A 43 11.45 24.93 -23.35
N GLU A 44 11.05 26.19 -23.22
CA GLU A 44 10.51 26.70 -21.96
C GLU A 44 9.19 26.02 -21.57
N LYS A 45 8.27 25.83 -22.53
CA LYS A 45 7.04 25.05 -22.30
C LYS A 45 7.34 23.62 -21.87
N ASN A 46 8.29 22.95 -22.51
CA ASN A 46 8.68 21.58 -22.14
C ASN A 46 9.37 21.52 -20.78
N ARG A 47 10.22 22.50 -20.44
CA ARG A 47 10.87 22.62 -19.14
C ARG A 47 9.83 22.70 -18.02
N VAL A 48 8.82 23.56 -18.17
CA VAL A 48 7.72 23.70 -17.21
C VAL A 48 6.88 22.42 -17.16
N ALA A 49 6.57 21.79 -18.29
CA ALA A 49 5.81 20.55 -18.33
C ALA A 49 6.55 19.39 -17.62
N ALA A 50 7.85 19.24 -17.86
CA ALA A 50 8.69 18.25 -17.19
C ALA A 50 8.78 18.51 -15.69
N GLN A 51 8.94 19.78 -15.27
CA GLN A 51 8.95 20.15 -13.85
C GLN A 51 7.62 19.82 -13.18
N ARG A 52 6.49 20.15 -13.81
CA ARG A 52 5.15 19.82 -13.30
C ARG A 52 4.93 18.31 -13.20
N SER A 53 5.37 17.54 -14.21
CA SER A 53 5.27 16.09 -14.20
C SER A 53 6.09 15.47 -13.06
N ARG A 54 7.35 15.88 -12.89
CA ARG A 54 8.20 15.45 -11.77
C ARG A 54 7.55 15.80 -10.43
N LYS A 55 7.10 17.05 -10.25
CA LYS A 55 6.41 17.48 -9.02
C LYS A 55 5.18 16.63 -8.71
N LYS A 56 4.34 16.35 -9.72
CA LYS A 56 3.15 15.51 -9.56
C LYS A 56 3.53 14.08 -9.14
N GLN A 57 4.62 13.55 -9.67
CA GLN A 57 5.08 12.21 -9.32
C GLN A 57 5.64 12.16 -7.89
N THR A 58 6.45 13.14 -7.49
CA THR A 58 6.92 13.27 -6.10
C THR A 58 5.75 13.40 -5.13
N GLN A 59 4.81 14.32 -5.39
CA GLN A 59 3.61 14.50 -4.56
C GLN A 59 2.76 13.22 -4.43
N LYS A 60 2.68 12.41 -5.49
CA LYS A 60 1.98 11.13 -5.42
C LYS A 60 2.71 10.14 -4.51
N ALA A 61 4.04 10.07 -4.60
CA ALA A 61 4.83 9.22 -3.72
C ALA A 61 4.72 9.66 -2.27
N ASP A 62 4.82 10.98 -2.01
CA ASP A 62 4.70 11.54 -0.66
C ASP A 62 3.33 11.23 -0.04
N LYS A 63 2.25 11.43 -0.80
CA LYS A 63 0.89 11.14 -0.35
C LYS A 63 0.68 9.65 -0.03
N LEU A 64 1.22 8.76 -0.87
CA LEU A 64 1.15 7.32 -0.60
C LEU A 64 1.94 6.94 0.64
N HIS A 65 3.08 7.59 0.90
CA HIS A 65 3.87 7.34 2.09
C HIS A 65 3.16 7.82 3.35
N GLU A 66 2.59 9.02 3.33
CA GLU A 66 1.81 9.57 4.44
C GLU A 66 0.59 8.69 4.76
N GLU A 67 -0.13 8.22 3.74
CA GLU A 67 -1.26 7.29 3.92
C GLU A 67 -0.80 5.95 4.52
N TYR A 68 0.33 5.42 4.05
CA TYR A 68 0.93 4.20 4.60
C TYR A 68 1.29 4.38 6.08
N GLU A 69 1.97 5.47 6.44
CA GLU A 69 2.37 5.73 7.84
C GLU A 69 1.16 5.89 8.76
N CYS A 70 0.11 6.59 8.30
CA CYS A 70 -1.14 6.71 9.04
C CYS A 70 -1.77 5.33 9.31
N LEU A 71 -1.87 4.49 8.27
CA LEU A 71 -2.44 3.15 8.40
C LEU A 71 -1.59 2.23 9.29
N GLU A 72 -0.26 2.32 9.20
CA GLU A 72 0.65 1.55 10.06
C GLU A 72 0.46 1.94 11.54
N GLN A 73 0.35 3.25 11.83
CA GLN A 73 0.06 3.74 13.18
C GLN A 73 -1.28 3.22 13.69
N GLU A 74 -2.36 3.35 12.91
CA GLU A 74 -3.68 2.83 13.27
C GLU A 74 -3.64 1.31 13.49
N ASN A 75 -2.96 0.57 12.62
CA ASN A 75 -2.79 -0.87 12.75
C ASN A 75 -2.10 -1.24 14.06
N THR A 76 -1.02 -0.52 14.42
CA THR A 76 -0.32 -0.76 15.69
C THR A 76 -1.22 -0.45 16.90
N MET A 77 -2.05 0.59 16.83
CA MET A 77 -3.00 0.95 17.88
C MET A 77 -4.05 -0.15 18.06
N LEU A 78 -4.67 -0.59 16.96
CA LEU A 78 -5.67 -1.65 16.98
C LEU A 78 -5.10 -2.96 17.50
N ARG A 79 -3.87 -3.34 17.10
CA ARG A 79 -3.20 -4.55 17.63
C ARG A 79 -2.98 -4.49 19.13
N ARG A 80 -2.59 -3.32 19.67
CA ARG A 80 -2.45 -3.13 21.12
C ARG A 80 -3.79 -3.27 21.82
N GLU A 81 -4.85 -2.69 21.26
CA GLU A 81 -6.18 -2.77 21.84
C GLU A 81 -6.73 -4.20 21.84
N ILE A 82 -6.55 -4.93 20.75
CA ILE A 82 -6.85 -6.36 20.67
C ILE A 82 -6.10 -7.12 21.78
N GLY A 83 -4.81 -6.83 21.97
CA GLY A 83 -4.01 -7.43 23.05
C GLY A 83 -4.62 -7.19 24.43
N LYS A 84 -4.91 -5.93 24.77
CA LYS A 84 -5.51 -5.56 26.05
C LYS A 84 -6.85 -6.25 26.29
N LEU A 85 -7.75 -6.20 25.31
CA LEU A 85 -9.07 -6.82 25.42
C LEU A 85 -8.98 -8.35 25.55
N THR A 86 -8.01 -8.97 24.88
CA THR A 86 -7.76 -10.42 25.01
C THR A 86 -7.28 -10.78 26.41
N GLU A 87 -6.38 -9.97 26.98
CA GLU A 87 -5.92 -10.15 28.37
C GLU A 87 -7.06 -9.96 29.37
N GLU A 88 -7.89 -8.94 29.18
CA GLU A 88 -9.05 -8.69 30.03
C GLU A 88 -10.07 -9.83 29.96
N LEU A 89 -10.39 -10.31 28.76
CA LEU A 89 -11.26 -11.46 28.56
C LEU A 89 -10.71 -12.71 29.26
N LYS A 90 -9.40 -12.98 29.13
CA LYS A 90 -8.74 -14.10 29.81
C LYS A 90 -8.87 -13.94 31.33
N HIS A 91 -8.58 -12.77 31.87
CA HIS A 91 -8.65 -12.49 33.30
C HIS A 91 -10.06 -12.69 33.85
N LEU A 92 -11.08 -12.15 33.17
CA LEU A 92 -12.48 -12.32 33.57
C LEU A 92 -12.93 -13.78 33.47
N THR A 93 -12.49 -14.50 32.44
CA THR A 93 -12.78 -15.93 32.28
C THR A 93 -12.17 -16.76 33.41
N GLU A 94 -10.92 -16.46 33.80
CA GLU A 94 -10.26 -17.13 34.93
C GLU A 94 -10.95 -16.81 36.25
N ALA A 95 -11.30 -15.55 36.50
CA ALA A 95 -12.04 -15.14 37.69
C ALA A 95 -13.41 -15.83 37.77
N LEU A 96 -14.12 -15.94 36.63
CA LEU A 96 -15.38 -16.67 36.58
C LEU A 96 -15.20 -18.15 36.89
N LYS A 97 -14.22 -18.82 36.25
CA LYS A 97 -13.92 -20.23 36.51
C LYS A 97 -13.55 -20.49 37.97
N GLU A 98 -12.83 -19.57 38.60
CA GLU A 98 -12.50 -19.69 40.02
C GLU A 98 -13.74 -19.56 40.90
N HIS A 99 -14.62 -18.60 40.60
CA HIS A 99 -15.91 -18.46 41.26
C HIS A 99 -16.79 -19.71 41.08
N GLU A 100 -16.85 -20.29 39.88
CA GLU A 100 -17.66 -21.48 39.59
C GLU A 100 -17.34 -22.65 40.52
N LYS A 101 -16.06 -22.85 40.87
CA LYS A 101 -15.62 -23.90 41.81
C LYS A 101 -16.19 -23.74 43.22
N MET A 102 -16.58 -22.52 43.59
CA MET A 102 -17.05 -22.18 44.93
C MET A 102 -18.50 -21.68 44.96
N CYS A 103 -19.15 -21.60 43.80
CA CYS A 103 -20.50 -21.10 43.66
C CYS A 103 -21.50 -22.11 44.22
N PRO A 104 -22.17 -21.83 45.35
CA PRO A 104 -23.15 -22.75 45.93
C PRO A 104 -24.34 -23.00 44.99
N LEU A 105 -24.62 -22.07 44.08
CA LEU A 105 -25.70 -22.18 43.09
C LEU A 105 -25.38 -23.17 41.96
N LEU A 106 -24.09 -23.38 41.64
CA LEU A 106 -23.66 -24.38 40.65
C LEU A 106 -23.35 -25.74 41.28
N LEU A 107 -22.97 -25.75 42.56
CA LEU A 107 -22.68 -26.96 43.33
C LEU A 107 -23.94 -27.59 43.96
N CYS A 108 -25.05 -26.85 44.05
CA CYS A 108 -26.35 -27.40 44.41
C CYS A 108 -27.12 -27.81 43.15
N PRO A 109 -27.73 -29.02 43.11
CA PRO A 109 -28.60 -29.42 42.01
C PRO A 109 -29.96 -28.70 42.15
N MET A 110 -29.98 -27.38 41.91
CA MET A 110 -31.23 -26.68 41.64
C MET A 110 -31.45 -26.75 40.13
N ASN A 111 -32.47 -27.53 39.76
CA ASN A 111 -32.89 -27.83 38.41
C ASN A 111 -33.04 -26.57 37.55
N PHE A 112 -31.98 -26.15 36.87
CA PHE A 112 -32.09 -25.19 35.78
C PHE A 112 -32.62 -25.95 34.56
N VAL A 113 -33.88 -25.67 34.22
CA VAL A 113 -34.50 -26.06 32.95
C VAL A 113 -33.56 -25.61 31.81
N PRO A 114 -33.18 -26.49 30.86
CA PRO A 114 -32.36 -26.08 29.73
C PRO A 114 -33.09 -24.99 28.94
N VAL A 115 -32.56 -23.76 28.96
CA VAL A 115 -33.02 -22.70 28.07
C VAL A 115 -32.62 -23.10 26.65
N PRO A 116 -33.55 -23.19 25.69
CA PRO A 116 -33.23 -23.57 24.33
C PRO A 116 -32.26 -22.55 23.70
N PRO A 117 -31.34 -23.00 22.82
CA PRO A 117 -30.37 -22.12 22.18
C PRO A 117 -31.09 -21.01 21.41
N ARG A 118 -30.67 -19.78 21.66
CA ARG A 118 -31.13 -18.60 20.92
C ARG A 118 -30.72 -18.77 19.45
N PRO A 119 -31.63 -18.59 18.47
CA PRO A 119 -31.22 -18.57 17.07
C PRO A 119 -30.35 -17.34 16.80
N ASP A 120 -29.18 -17.57 16.20
CA ASP A 120 -28.23 -16.54 15.83
C ASP A 120 -28.88 -15.50 14.88
N PRO A 121 -28.74 -14.19 15.13
CA PRO A 121 -29.17 -13.19 14.18
C PRO A 121 -28.13 -13.11 13.06
N VAL A 122 -28.46 -13.78 11.96
CA VAL A 122 -28.17 -13.39 10.57
C VAL A 122 -26.69 -13.10 10.24
N ALA A 123 -26.10 -14.01 9.47
CA ALA A 123 -25.00 -13.68 8.58
C ALA A 123 -25.52 -12.68 7.52
N GLY A 124 -25.44 -11.39 7.84
CA GLY A 124 -25.67 -10.32 6.89
C GLY A 124 -24.57 -10.34 5.83
N CYS A 125 -24.89 -10.88 4.66
CA CYS A 125 -24.06 -10.78 3.45
C CYS A 125 -23.78 -9.30 3.16
N LEU A 126 -22.51 -8.90 3.18
CA LEU A 126 -22.07 -7.61 2.65
C LEU A 126 -21.99 -7.68 1.11
N PRO A 127 -22.47 -6.65 0.39
CA PRO A 127 -22.41 -6.63 -1.07
C PRO A 127 -20.98 -6.34 -1.57
N ARG A 128 -20.70 -6.91 -2.74
CA ARG A 128 -19.44 -6.89 -3.48
C ARG A 128 -19.17 -5.56 -4.17
#